data_AF-A0A2V8S437-F1
#
_entry.id   AF-A0A2V8S437-F1
#
_cell.length_a   1.000
_cell.length_b   1.000
_cell.length_c   1.000
_cell.angle_alpha   90.00
_cell.angle_beta   90.00
_cell.angle_gamma   90.00
#
_symmetry.space_group_name_H-M   'P 1'
#
loop_
_entity.id
_entity.type
_entity.pdbx_description
1 polymer ?
#
loop_
_entity_poly.entity_id
_entity_poly.type
_entity_poly.pdbx_seq_one_letter_code
_entity_poly.pdbx_strand_id
1 'polypeptide(L)'
;MAFVVMGLFLVTGNTAASQDQPTIAKDSIQVTAFTNGSYRGSYDTWSWVPQMTYRVNGPIPSGSQLYVEFTQPGSGPWVKFDCKTEETQAGRWWKTECGGRDIPEAKSTTYTGPLSFAIKMRNELAGSDATLFTGKMKVAKAHSNETGPKFVNHFVYYVDHDWNLPIGYVYLTPDDTRGMDYPNFNIAFWVRGEPVNFQPHLFYQGKEVGKIFFEGEEVGKAGCESDIDNGTTHYVDDSLPQKAKWSRVVCSFPSVRGWDKTGQEPGMFGPLYLLAANPGDYEFKLLWNNHLARSIKFKVGPDGLVDTGIATANKLGSNRIIVPVQIIGDQDGQWDRMAWKTEAFYGNPLTGFTVAQ
;
A
#
# COMPACT_ATOMS: atom_id res chain seq x y z
N MET A 1 25.38 -63.25 -11.69
CA MET A 1 24.27 -62.48 -11.07
C MET A 1 24.62 -61.00 -11.20
N ALA A 2 23.99 -60.31 -12.14
CA ALA A 2 24.17 -58.88 -12.35
C ALA A 2 22.87 -58.18 -11.95
N PHE A 3 22.93 -57.31 -10.94
CA PHE A 3 21.80 -56.49 -10.51
C PHE A 3 21.79 -55.20 -11.34
N VAL A 4 20.74 -55.02 -12.13
CA VAL A 4 20.42 -53.75 -12.80
C VAL A 4 19.52 -52.95 -11.85
N VAL A 5 20.04 -51.83 -11.35
CA VAL A 5 19.26 -50.86 -10.56
C VAL A 5 18.59 -49.91 -11.55
N MET A 6 17.27 -50.02 -11.66
CA MET A 6 16.43 -49.16 -12.49
C MET A 6 16.02 -47.94 -11.66
N GLY A 7 16.66 -46.79 -11.90
CA GLY A 7 16.34 -45.53 -11.23
C GLY A 7 15.04 -44.94 -11.78
N LEU A 8 14.02 -44.86 -10.90
CA LEU A 8 12.77 -44.16 -11.16
C LEU A 8 13.02 -42.64 -11.06
N PHE A 9 12.98 -41.93 -12.19
CA PHE A 9 12.92 -40.47 -12.19
C PHE A 9 11.48 -40.03 -11.93
N LEU A 10 11.20 -39.58 -10.71
CA LEU A 10 9.99 -38.83 -10.38
C LEU A 10 10.12 -37.43 -10.99
N VAL A 11 9.46 -37.22 -12.13
CA VAL A 11 9.24 -35.89 -12.68
C VAL A 11 8.17 -35.22 -11.82
N THR A 12 8.57 -34.33 -10.92
CA THR A 12 7.64 -33.43 -10.23
C THR A 12 7.10 -32.44 -11.25
N GLY A 13 5.94 -32.74 -11.82
CA GLY A 13 5.17 -31.79 -12.61
C GLY A 13 4.77 -30.62 -11.72
N ASN A 14 5.32 -29.44 -11.97
CA ASN A 14 4.75 -28.19 -11.50
C ASN A 14 3.35 -28.06 -12.09
N THR A 15 2.32 -28.25 -11.26
CA THR A 15 0.94 -28.03 -11.66
C THR A 15 0.74 -26.54 -11.98
N ALA A 16 0.44 -26.24 -13.23
CA ALA A 16 0.03 -24.92 -13.74
C ALA A 16 -1.34 -24.45 -13.20
N ALA A 17 -1.78 -24.93 -12.04
CA ALA A 17 -3.09 -24.67 -11.44
C ALA A 17 -3.15 -23.41 -10.57
N SER A 18 -2.09 -22.60 -10.54
CA SER A 18 -1.99 -21.41 -9.69
C SER A 18 -2.37 -20.10 -10.40
N GLN A 19 -2.54 -20.09 -11.73
CA GLN A 19 -2.75 -18.85 -12.50
C GLN A 19 -4.23 -18.53 -12.81
N ASP A 20 -5.17 -19.44 -12.50
CA ASP A 20 -6.59 -19.25 -12.81
C ASP A 20 -7.44 -18.76 -11.62
N GLN A 21 -6.83 -18.51 -10.46
CA GLN A 21 -7.54 -17.98 -9.29
C GLN A 21 -7.22 -16.50 -9.07
N PRO A 22 -8.23 -15.68 -8.70
CA PRO A 22 -7.99 -14.29 -8.38
C PRO A 22 -7.07 -14.18 -7.16
N THR A 23 -6.24 -13.15 -7.15
CA THR A 23 -5.29 -12.88 -6.05
C THR A 23 -5.46 -11.46 -5.54
N ILE A 24 -5.09 -11.21 -4.28
CA ILE A 24 -5.11 -9.86 -3.72
C ILE A 24 -3.76 -9.18 -3.95
N ALA A 25 -3.79 -7.93 -4.43
CA ALA A 25 -2.62 -7.06 -4.38
C ALA A 25 -2.44 -6.57 -2.93
N LYS A 26 -1.55 -7.19 -2.17
CA LYS A 26 -1.43 -7.00 -0.71
C LYS A 26 -1.13 -5.55 -0.33
N ASP A 27 -0.35 -4.84 -1.14
CA ASP A 27 0.02 -3.43 -0.98
C ASP A 27 -1.12 -2.44 -1.29
N SER A 28 -2.25 -2.94 -1.78
CA SER A 28 -3.45 -2.14 -2.02
C SER A 28 -4.46 -2.21 -0.87
N ILE A 29 -4.32 -3.16 0.06
CA ILE A 29 -5.28 -3.35 1.16
C ILE A 29 -5.16 -2.17 2.12
N GLN A 30 -6.25 -1.42 2.26
CA GLN A 30 -6.42 -0.36 3.25
C GLN A 30 -7.60 -0.74 4.14
N VAL A 31 -7.37 -0.81 5.44
CA VAL A 31 -8.42 -1.03 6.45
C VAL A 31 -8.45 0.17 7.38
N THR A 32 -9.62 0.75 7.55
CA THR A 32 -9.86 1.91 8.41
C THR A 32 -11.04 1.65 9.35
N ALA A 33 -11.12 2.43 10.42
CA ALA A 33 -12.22 2.40 11.37
C ALA A 33 -13.14 3.60 11.09
N PHE A 34 -14.34 3.34 10.59
CA PHE A 34 -15.35 4.37 10.42
C PHE A 34 -16.03 4.64 11.76
N THR A 35 -15.73 5.79 12.37
CA THR A 35 -16.37 6.20 13.63
C THR A 35 -17.80 6.64 13.38
N ASN A 36 -18.73 6.11 14.17
CA ASN A 36 -20.13 6.51 14.26
C ASN A 36 -20.31 7.39 15.50
N GLY A 37 -21.00 8.52 15.33
CA GLY A 37 -21.33 9.45 16.42
C GLY A 37 -22.38 8.94 17.42
N SER A 38 -22.62 7.63 17.48
CA SER A 38 -23.60 7.00 18.36
C SER A 38 -23.25 5.54 18.63
N TYR A 39 -23.78 4.98 19.71
CA TYR A 39 -23.71 3.57 20.04
C TYR A 39 -25.02 3.07 20.66
N ARG A 40 -25.66 2.09 20.02
CA ARG A 40 -26.93 1.49 20.45
C ARG A 40 -28.01 2.54 20.74
N GLY A 41 -28.12 3.53 19.84
CA GLY A 41 -29.05 4.65 19.96
C GLY A 41 -28.66 5.76 20.94
N SER A 42 -27.55 5.63 21.68
CA SER A 42 -27.01 6.70 22.53
C SER A 42 -26.03 7.57 21.75
N TYR A 43 -26.16 8.89 21.84
CA TYR A 43 -25.20 9.85 21.27
C TYR A 43 -24.06 10.20 22.23
N ASP A 44 -24.16 9.80 23.50
CA ASP A 44 -23.14 10.07 24.52
C ASP A 44 -21.92 9.14 24.40
N THR A 45 -21.96 8.16 23.50
CA THR A 45 -20.87 7.19 23.29
C THR A 45 -20.70 6.94 21.79
N TRP A 46 -19.48 7.14 21.31
CA TRP A 46 -19.15 6.85 19.92
C TRP A 46 -18.68 5.41 19.76
N SER A 47 -19.02 4.84 18.61
CA SER A 47 -18.67 3.49 18.20
C SER A 47 -18.00 3.51 16.85
N TRP A 48 -17.64 2.35 16.31
CA TRP A 48 -17.11 2.26 14.97
C TRP A 48 -17.48 0.96 14.27
N VAL A 49 -17.28 0.96 12.96
CA VAL A 49 -17.42 -0.20 12.07
C VAL A 49 -16.25 -0.22 11.07
N PRO A 50 -15.79 -1.39 10.60
CA PRO A 50 -14.67 -1.46 9.67
C PRO A 50 -15.05 -0.95 8.28
N GLN A 51 -14.11 -0.32 7.60
CA GLN A 51 -14.16 0.02 6.19
C GLN A 51 -12.89 -0.52 5.51
N MET A 52 -13.02 -0.98 4.27
CA MET A 52 -11.90 -1.57 3.55
C MET A 52 -11.89 -1.12 2.09
N THR A 53 -10.69 -0.90 1.55
CA THR A 53 -10.43 -0.73 0.11
C THR A 53 -9.30 -1.66 -0.29
N TYR A 54 -9.42 -2.35 -1.42
CA TYR A 54 -8.37 -3.24 -1.93
C TYR A 54 -8.49 -3.48 -3.43
N ARG A 55 -7.45 -4.05 -4.04
CA ARG A 55 -7.43 -4.51 -5.42
C ARG A 55 -7.36 -6.03 -5.48
N VAL A 56 -8.15 -6.60 -6.37
CA VAL A 56 -8.14 -8.01 -6.73
C VAL A 56 -7.64 -8.14 -8.16
N ASN A 57 -6.60 -8.95 -8.37
CA ASN A 57 -6.14 -9.32 -9.70
C ASN A 57 -7.05 -10.43 -10.23
N GLY A 58 -7.52 -10.26 -11.47
CA GLY A 58 -8.34 -11.25 -12.14
C GLY A 58 -7.57 -12.56 -12.43
N PRO A 59 -8.30 -13.63 -12.78
CA PRO A 59 -9.69 -13.60 -13.21
C PRO A 59 -10.71 -13.55 -12.06
N ILE A 60 -11.73 -12.70 -12.19
CA ILE A 60 -12.96 -12.71 -11.36
C ILE A 60 -14.09 -13.19 -12.28
N PRO A 61 -14.57 -14.43 -12.12
CA PRO A 61 -15.60 -14.99 -13.00
C PRO A 61 -16.94 -14.26 -12.88
N SER A 62 -17.76 -14.33 -13.93
CA SER A 62 -19.13 -13.85 -13.90
C SER A 62 -19.95 -14.48 -12.77
N GLY A 63 -20.84 -13.69 -12.15
CA GLY A 63 -21.64 -14.13 -10.99
C GLY A 63 -20.87 -14.25 -9.67
N SER A 64 -19.61 -13.79 -9.62
CA SER A 64 -18.83 -13.76 -8.38
C SER A 64 -19.19 -12.54 -7.52
N GLN A 65 -19.10 -12.71 -6.20
CA GLN A 65 -19.32 -11.68 -5.21
C GLN A 65 -18.16 -11.66 -4.21
N LEU A 66 -17.38 -10.59 -4.22
CA LEU A 66 -16.38 -10.31 -3.19
C LEU A 66 -17.07 -9.88 -1.90
N TYR A 67 -16.55 -10.33 -0.77
CA TYR A 67 -17.04 -9.94 0.54
C TYR A 67 -15.94 -10.02 1.59
N VAL A 68 -16.14 -9.31 2.69
CA VAL A 68 -15.19 -9.28 3.81
C VAL A 68 -15.92 -9.71 5.08
N GLU A 69 -15.21 -10.49 5.90
CA GLU A 69 -15.67 -10.94 7.21
C GLU A 69 -14.65 -10.54 8.27
N PHE A 70 -15.12 -9.91 9.36
CA PHE A 70 -14.31 -9.53 10.51
C PHE A 70 -14.70 -10.35 11.73
N THR A 71 -13.70 -10.69 12.53
CA THR A 71 -13.85 -11.49 13.75
C THR A 71 -13.18 -10.79 14.91
N GLN A 72 -13.92 -10.62 16.02
CA GLN A 72 -13.37 -10.12 17.27
C GLN A 72 -12.76 -11.28 18.08
N PRO A 73 -11.71 -11.04 18.89
CA PRO A 73 -11.15 -12.09 19.73
C PRO A 73 -12.17 -12.68 20.70
N GLY A 74 -12.21 -14.00 20.81
CA GLY A 74 -13.12 -14.71 21.72
C GLY A 74 -14.58 -14.76 21.24
N SER A 75 -14.91 -14.24 20.06
CA SER A 75 -16.22 -14.36 19.45
C SER A 75 -16.16 -15.09 18.10
N GLY A 76 -17.33 -15.51 17.59
CA GLY A 76 -17.48 -15.87 16.18
C GLY A 76 -17.38 -14.64 15.26
N PRO A 77 -17.65 -14.81 13.96
CA PRO A 77 -17.73 -13.73 12.98
C PRO A 77 -18.63 -12.59 13.50
N TRP A 78 -18.10 -11.37 13.51
CA TRP A 78 -18.79 -10.19 14.03
C TRP A 78 -19.57 -9.48 12.94
N VAL A 79 -18.89 -9.08 11.85
CA VAL A 79 -19.52 -8.42 10.71
C VAL A 79 -19.07 -9.06 9.40
N LYS A 80 -20.03 -9.23 8.51
CA LYS A 80 -19.85 -9.67 7.12
C LYS A 80 -20.61 -8.72 6.22
N PHE A 81 -19.98 -8.28 5.15
CA PHE A 81 -20.58 -7.39 4.16
C PHE A 81 -19.98 -7.64 2.77
N ASP A 82 -20.83 -7.45 1.76
CA ASP A 82 -20.45 -7.61 0.36
C ASP A 82 -19.76 -6.34 -0.15
N CYS A 83 -18.88 -6.52 -1.14
CA CYS A 83 -18.12 -5.45 -1.76
C CYS A 83 -18.51 -5.32 -3.24
N LYS A 84 -18.38 -4.13 -3.82
CA LYS A 84 -18.65 -3.95 -5.25
C LYS A 84 -17.77 -4.90 -6.06
N THR A 85 -18.37 -5.73 -6.91
CA THR A 85 -17.66 -6.76 -7.65
C THR A 85 -18.03 -6.66 -9.12
N GLU A 86 -17.03 -6.72 -9.98
CA GLU A 86 -17.20 -6.76 -11.43
C GLU A 86 -16.39 -7.92 -12.00
N GLU A 87 -16.94 -8.55 -13.03
CA GLU A 87 -16.22 -9.56 -13.80
C GLU A 87 -14.91 -8.95 -14.34
N THR A 88 -13.81 -9.64 -14.10
CA THR A 88 -12.48 -9.10 -14.42
C THR A 88 -11.67 -10.18 -15.09
N GLN A 89 -11.11 -9.87 -16.25
CA GLN A 89 -10.29 -10.82 -17.01
C GLN A 89 -8.92 -11.05 -16.35
N ALA A 90 -8.30 -12.17 -16.66
CA ALA A 90 -6.91 -12.44 -16.28
C ALA A 90 -5.98 -11.32 -16.79
N GLY A 91 -5.03 -10.90 -15.95
CA GLY A 91 -4.12 -9.78 -16.25
C GLY A 91 -4.72 -8.38 -16.07
N ARG A 92 -6.01 -8.27 -15.70
CA ARG A 92 -6.64 -7.03 -15.24
C ARG A 92 -6.82 -7.07 -13.73
N TRP A 93 -7.18 -5.93 -13.14
CA TRP A 93 -7.50 -5.84 -11.72
C TRP A 93 -8.77 -5.03 -11.49
N TRP A 94 -9.43 -5.30 -10.37
CA TRP A 94 -10.60 -4.60 -9.90
C TRP A 94 -10.31 -3.94 -8.56
N LYS A 95 -10.57 -2.63 -8.43
CA LYS A 95 -10.54 -1.93 -7.13
C LYS A 95 -11.94 -1.96 -6.54
N THR A 96 -12.04 -2.35 -5.28
CA THR A 96 -13.30 -2.34 -4.55
C THR A 96 -13.16 -1.64 -3.21
N GLU A 97 -14.28 -1.10 -2.74
CA GLU A 97 -14.44 -0.45 -1.44
C GLU A 97 -15.77 -0.90 -0.84
N CYS A 98 -15.77 -1.15 0.47
CA CYS A 98 -16.93 -1.64 1.20
C CYS A 98 -16.81 -1.42 2.71
N GLY A 99 -17.93 -1.53 3.41
CA GLY A 99 -18.02 -1.33 4.86
C GLY A 99 -18.33 0.13 5.21
N GLY A 100 -17.90 0.57 6.39
CA GLY A 100 -18.19 1.93 6.86
C GLY A 100 -19.69 2.17 6.99
N ARG A 101 -20.21 3.19 6.30
CA ARG A 101 -21.62 3.60 6.35
C ARG A 101 -22.60 2.52 5.90
N ASP A 102 -22.16 1.55 5.10
CA ASP A 102 -23.01 0.44 4.63
C ASP A 102 -23.30 -0.59 5.74
N ILE A 103 -22.58 -0.52 6.87
CA ILE A 103 -22.78 -1.40 8.02
C ILE A 103 -23.77 -0.73 8.99
N PRO A 104 -24.91 -1.38 9.32
CA PRO A 104 -25.87 -0.82 10.26
C PRO A 104 -25.25 -0.52 11.62
N GLU A 105 -25.66 0.58 12.25
CA GLU A 105 -25.17 1.01 13.56
C GLU A 105 -25.31 -0.07 14.63
N ALA A 106 -26.37 -0.89 14.58
CA ALA A 106 -26.56 -2.00 15.52
C ALA A 106 -25.41 -3.03 15.53
N LYS A 107 -24.59 -3.06 14.47
CA LYS A 107 -23.39 -3.91 14.36
C LYS A 107 -22.12 -3.21 14.80
N SER A 108 -22.17 -1.93 15.19
CA SER A 108 -21.02 -1.18 15.66
C SER A 108 -20.44 -1.71 16.97
N THR A 109 -19.21 -1.33 17.28
CA THR A 109 -18.53 -1.72 18.51
C THR A 109 -17.74 -0.57 19.12
N THR A 110 -17.42 -0.70 20.40
CA THR A 110 -16.45 0.15 21.11
C THR A 110 -15.13 -0.58 21.38
N TYR A 111 -15.03 -1.84 20.95
CA TYR A 111 -13.83 -2.65 21.11
C TYR A 111 -12.62 -2.03 20.40
N THR A 112 -11.48 -2.06 21.08
CA THR A 112 -10.15 -1.70 20.56
C THR A 112 -9.18 -2.82 20.84
N GLY A 113 -8.17 -2.98 19.99
CA GLY A 113 -7.20 -4.06 20.06
C GLY A 113 -7.10 -4.81 18.73
N PRO A 114 -6.58 -6.05 18.73
CA PRO A 114 -6.45 -6.84 17.53
C PRO A 114 -7.81 -7.34 17.03
N LEU A 115 -8.02 -7.31 15.72
CA LEU A 115 -9.12 -7.97 15.01
C LEU A 115 -8.55 -8.77 13.84
N SER A 116 -9.18 -9.90 13.53
CA SER A 116 -8.87 -10.67 12.32
C SER A 116 -9.91 -10.36 11.24
N PHE A 117 -9.51 -10.47 9.97
CA PHE A 117 -10.42 -10.40 8.84
C PHE A 117 -10.05 -11.39 7.74
N ALA A 118 -11.02 -11.71 6.90
CA ALA A 118 -10.84 -12.49 5.68
C ALA A 118 -11.50 -11.78 4.50
N ILE A 119 -10.76 -11.66 3.39
CA ILE A 119 -11.29 -11.27 2.09
C ILE A 119 -11.62 -12.55 1.34
N LYS A 120 -12.88 -12.69 0.93
CA LYS A 120 -13.41 -13.90 0.32
C LYS A 120 -14.17 -13.58 -0.98
N MET A 121 -14.34 -14.60 -1.80
CA MET A 121 -15.12 -14.54 -3.03
C MET A 121 -16.02 -15.76 -3.12
N ARG A 122 -17.33 -15.54 -3.24
CA ARG A 122 -18.30 -16.59 -3.52
C ARG A 122 -18.79 -16.50 -4.95
N ASN A 123 -19.09 -17.64 -5.57
CA ASN A 123 -19.76 -17.71 -6.86
C ASN A 123 -20.86 -18.77 -6.76
N GLU A 124 -22.10 -18.31 -6.74
CA GLU A 124 -23.26 -19.20 -6.55
C GLU A 124 -23.54 -20.05 -7.79
N LEU A 125 -23.23 -19.54 -8.99
CA LEU A 125 -23.38 -20.28 -10.24
C LEU A 125 -22.41 -21.48 -10.31
N ALA A 126 -21.20 -21.31 -9.78
CA ALA A 126 -20.17 -22.34 -9.73
C ALA A 126 -20.16 -23.13 -8.41
N GLY A 127 -21.01 -22.78 -7.44
CA GLY A 127 -21.06 -23.41 -6.12
C GLY A 127 -19.75 -23.28 -5.31
N SER A 128 -19.02 -22.18 -5.44
CA SER A 128 -17.71 -21.99 -4.80
C SER A 128 -17.69 -20.84 -3.79
N ASP A 129 -16.85 -20.97 -2.75
CA ASP A 129 -16.56 -19.93 -1.76
C ASP A 129 -15.08 -20.01 -1.36
N ALA A 130 -14.27 -19.11 -1.88
CA ALA A 130 -12.82 -19.10 -1.72
C ALA A 130 -12.37 -17.98 -0.78
N THR A 131 -11.37 -18.27 0.05
CA THR A 131 -10.67 -17.24 0.83
C THR A 131 -9.47 -16.76 0.03
N LEU A 132 -9.43 -15.47 -0.31
CA LEU A 132 -8.38 -14.87 -1.11
C LEU A 132 -7.25 -14.30 -0.23
N PHE A 133 -7.59 -13.84 0.97
CA PHE A 133 -6.64 -13.27 1.90
C PHE A 133 -7.16 -13.32 3.34
N THR A 134 -6.25 -13.48 4.30
CA THR A 134 -6.53 -13.33 5.73
C THR A 134 -5.55 -12.35 6.34
N GLY A 135 -6.03 -11.51 7.24
CA GLY A 135 -5.22 -10.49 7.88
C GLY A 135 -5.66 -10.19 9.31
N LYS A 136 -4.83 -9.40 9.97
CA LYS A 136 -5.05 -8.86 11.31
C LYS A 136 -4.78 -7.37 11.30
N MET A 137 -5.63 -6.62 11.97
CA MET A 137 -5.47 -5.19 12.19
C MET A 137 -5.53 -4.88 13.67
N LYS A 138 -4.97 -3.74 14.06
CA LYS A 138 -5.03 -3.25 15.44
C LYS A 138 -5.77 -1.93 15.46
N VAL A 139 -6.89 -1.90 16.16
CA VAL A 139 -7.70 -0.68 16.32
C VAL A 139 -7.33 -0.01 17.63
N ALA A 140 -7.05 1.27 17.56
CA ALA A 140 -6.86 2.15 18.70
C ALA A 140 -7.93 3.25 18.68
N LYS A 141 -7.94 4.07 19.72
CA LYS A 141 -8.85 5.20 19.83
C LYS A 141 -8.17 6.39 20.49
N ALA A 142 -8.59 7.57 20.07
CA ALA A 142 -8.22 8.85 20.67
C ALA A 142 -9.49 9.62 21.04
N HIS A 143 -9.39 10.54 21.99
CA HIS A 143 -10.51 11.43 22.29
C HIS A 143 -10.79 12.34 21.08
N SER A 144 -12.05 12.69 20.85
CA SER A 144 -12.42 13.71 19.87
C SER A 144 -11.92 15.09 20.32
N ASN A 145 -12.02 16.09 19.45
CA ASN A 145 -11.78 17.48 19.83
C ASN A 145 -12.94 18.15 20.58
N GLU A 146 -14.02 17.41 20.87
CA GLU A 146 -15.16 17.92 21.64
C GLU A 146 -14.82 17.95 23.13
N THR A 147 -15.29 18.98 23.85
CA THR A 147 -14.95 19.20 25.26
C THR A 147 -16.19 19.38 26.13
N GLY A 148 -16.13 18.83 27.36
CA GLY A 148 -17.19 18.93 28.35
C GLY A 148 -17.69 17.57 28.86
N PRO A 149 -18.54 17.57 29.90
CA PRO A 149 -18.92 16.34 30.62
C PRO A 149 -19.74 15.36 29.78
N LYS A 150 -20.39 15.83 28.71
CA LYS A 150 -21.18 14.98 27.80
C LYS A 150 -20.32 14.22 26.78
N PHE A 151 -19.09 14.67 26.54
CA PHE A 151 -18.24 14.17 25.47
C PHE A 151 -17.16 13.19 25.96
N VAL A 152 -17.19 12.79 27.24
CA VAL A 152 -16.17 11.93 27.86
C VAL A 152 -15.99 10.57 27.19
N ASN A 153 -16.99 10.09 26.44
CA ASN A 153 -16.93 8.84 25.68
C ASN A 153 -16.96 9.06 24.15
N HIS A 154 -16.64 10.27 23.68
CA HIS A 154 -16.54 10.59 22.27
C HIS A 154 -15.15 10.24 21.79
N PHE A 155 -14.94 8.95 21.56
CA PHE A 155 -13.70 8.43 21.03
C PHE A 155 -13.78 8.28 19.53
N VAL A 156 -12.73 8.73 18.86
CA VAL A 156 -12.49 8.51 17.44
C VAL A 156 -11.58 7.30 17.30
N TYR A 157 -12.00 6.36 16.47
CA TYR A 157 -11.30 5.09 16.27
C TYR A 157 -10.45 5.15 15.00
N TYR A 158 -9.30 4.49 15.04
CA TYR A 158 -8.38 4.40 13.91
C TYR A 158 -7.64 3.05 13.92
N VAL A 159 -7.13 2.65 12.76
CA VAL A 159 -6.27 1.48 12.62
C VAL A 159 -4.82 1.93 12.66
N ASP A 160 -4.00 1.26 13.45
CA ASP A 160 -2.55 1.48 13.50
C ASP A 160 -1.89 0.92 12.23
N HIS A 161 -1.17 1.78 11.53
CA HIS A 161 -0.50 1.48 10.26
C HIS A 161 1.02 1.69 10.33
N ASP A 162 1.62 1.76 11.51
CA ASP A 162 3.05 2.02 11.68
C ASP A 162 3.94 1.02 10.91
N TRP A 163 3.46 -0.21 10.70
CA TRP A 163 4.15 -1.23 9.91
C TRP A 163 4.47 -0.80 8.46
N ASN A 164 3.73 0.16 7.91
CA ASN A 164 3.93 0.67 6.55
C ASN A 164 5.15 1.59 6.44
N LEU A 165 5.50 2.31 7.51
CA LEU A 165 6.49 3.40 7.47
C LEU A 165 7.85 2.99 6.90
N PRO A 166 8.44 1.83 7.27
CA PRO A 166 9.76 1.46 6.75
C PRO A 166 9.71 0.79 5.36
N ILE A 167 8.52 0.63 4.76
CA ILE A 167 8.33 -0.07 3.48
C ILE A 167 8.07 0.96 2.38
N GLY A 168 8.87 0.88 1.32
CA GLY A 168 8.76 1.73 0.14
C GLY A 168 8.59 0.91 -1.12
N TYR A 169 8.21 1.61 -2.18
CA TYR A 169 7.95 1.04 -3.49
C TYR A 169 8.65 1.88 -4.56
N VAL A 170 9.35 1.21 -5.47
CA VAL A 170 9.88 1.84 -6.69
C VAL A 170 9.23 1.16 -7.88
N TYR A 171 8.71 1.94 -8.82
CA TYR A 171 7.99 1.37 -9.94
C TYR A 171 7.93 2.31 -11.14
N LEU A 172 7.59 1.69 -12.27
CA LEU A 172 7.33 2.37 -13.53
C LEU A 172 5.84 2.31 -13.83
N THR A 173 5.29 3.40 -14.35
CA THR A 173 3.92 3.43 -14.89
C THR A 173 3.97 3.77 -16.37
N PRO A 174 3.00 3.30 -17.17
CA PRO A 174 2.90 3.72 -18.56
C PRO A 174 2.73 5.24 -18.63
N ASP A 175 3.32 5.84 -19.67
CA ASP A 175 2.97 7.19 -20.09
C ASP A 175 1.57 7.18 -20.73
N ASP A 176 0.80 8.25 -20.52
CA ASP A 176 -0.58 8.34 -21.02
C ASP A 176 -0.66 8.23 -22.55
N THR A 177 0.37 8.69 -23.25
CA THR A 177 0.41 8.71 -24.72
C THR A 177 1.30 7.62 -25.31
N ARG A 178 2.42 7.33 -24.65
CA ARG A 178 3.47 6.45 -25.17
C ARG A 178 3.54 5.10 -24.44
N GLY A 179 2.68 4.88 -23.46
CA GLY A 179 2.58 3.61 -22.75
C GLY A 179 3.89 3.20 -22.10
N MET A 180 4.20 1.90 -22.17
CA MET A 180 5.43 1.32 -21.62
C MET A 180 6.67 1.55 -22.49
N ASP A 181 6.56 2.19 -23.66
CA ASP A 181 7.74 2.58 -24.45
C ASP A 181 8.41 3.84 -23.90
N TYR A 182 7.75 4.55 -22.98
CA TYR A 182 8.25 5.79 -22.37
C TYR A 182 7.85 5.95 -20.89
N PRO A 183 8.08 4.94 -20.04
CA PRO A 183 7.42 4.86 -18.73
C PRO A 183 7.88 5.96 -17.76
N ASN A 184 6.91 6.44 -16.98
CA ASN A 184 7.11 7.37 -15.87
C ASN A 184 7.78 6.65 -14.68
N PHE A 185 8.73 7.33 -14.04
CA PHE A 185 9.38 6.86 -12.83
C PHE A 185 8.67 7.36 -11.56
N ASN A 186 8.38 6.45 -10.64
CA ASN A 186 7.69 6.75 -9.40
C ASN A 186 8.35 6.07 -8.19
N ILE A 187 8.30 6.75 -7.06
CA ILE A 187 8.65 6.20 -5.74
C ILE A 187 7.46 6.44 -4.82
N ALA A 188 7.05 5.44 -4.05
CA ALA A 188 6.04 5.60 -3.03
C ALA A 188 6.53 5.12 -1.66
N PHE A 189 6.13 5.79 -0.59
CA PHE A 189 6.45 5.44 0.80
C PHE A 189 5.40 6.04 1.72
N TRP A 190 5.46 5.68 3.01
CA TRP A 190 4.51 6.19 3.99
C TRP A 190 5.13 7.24 4.92
N VAL A 191 4.29 8.19 5.31
CA VAL A 191 4.55 9.15 6.39
C VAL A 191 3.42 9.09 7.39
N ARG A 192 3.72 9.46 8.63
CA ARG A 192 2.71 9.69 9.66
C ARG A 192 2.46 11.19 9.79
N GLY A 193 1.23 11.62 9.53
CA GLY A 193 0.84 13.03 9.52
C GLY A 193 0.51 13.59 8.16
N GLU A 194 0.47 14.91 8.06
CA GLU A 194 0.06 15.61 6.84
C GLU A 194 1.18 15.63 5.78
N PRO A 195 0.88 15.20 4.53
CA PRO A 195 1.86 15.06 3.46
C PRO A 195 2.13 16.41 2.75
N VAL A 196 2.77 17.35 3.45
CA VAL A 196 2.99 18.73 2.97
C VAL A 196 4.47 19.13 2.94
N ASN A 197 4.81 20.12 2.12
CA ASN A 197 6.16 20.70 2.03
C ASN A 197 7.27 19.68 1.75
N PHE A 198 6.97 18.72 0.87
CA PHE A 198 7.90 17.71 0.40
C PHE A 198 8.76 18.21 -0.75
N GLN A 199 10.05 17.95 -0.67
CA GLN A 199 11.02 18.22 -1.73
C GLN A 199 11.76 16.91 -2.03
N PRO A 200 11.34 16.18 -3.08
CA PRO A 200 12.01 14.96 -3.51
C PRO A 200 13.29 15.27 -4.29
N HIS A 201 14.33 14.48 -4.03
CA HIS A 201 15.63 14.56 -4.71
C HIS A 201 16.07 13.16 -5.11
N LEU A 202 16.64 13.02 -6.31
CA LEU A 202 17.17 11.76 -6.81
C LEU A 202 18.67 11.87 -7.05
N PHE A 203 19.43 10.92 -6.51
CA PHE A 203 20.89 10.88 -6.62
C PHE A 203 21.35 9.64 -7.37
N TYR A 204 22.35 9.83 -8.22
CA TYR A 204 23.09 8.77 -8.90
C TYR A 204 24.59 9.11 -8.84
N GLN A 205 25.41 8.15 -8.41
CA GLN A 205 26.86 8.35 -8.23
C GLN A 205 27.21 9.59 -7.39
N GLY A 206 26.42 9.87 -6.34
CA GLY A 206 26.61 11.00 -5.44
C GLY A 206 26.21 12.37 -6.02
N LYS A 207 25.68 12.43 -7.24
CA LYS A 207 25.19 13.65 -7.88
C LYS A 207 23.67 13.63 -7.97
N GLU A 208 23.05 14.78 -7.76
CA GLU A 208 21.62 14.94 -8.01
C GLU A 208 21.34 14.87 -9.52
N VAL A 209 20.31 14.14 -9.91
CA VAL A 209 19.89 13.92 -11.30
C VAL A 209 18.39 14.21 -11.47
N GLY A 210 17.95 14.32 -12.73
CA GLY A 210 16.53 14.56 -13.03
C GLY A 210 16.09 16.02 -12.90
N LYS A 211 17.04 16.97 -12.80
CA LYS A 211 16.77 18.41 -12.92
C LYS A 211 17.07 18.87 -14.34
N ILE A 212 16.14 19.63 -14.92
CA ILE A 212 16.31 20.26 -16.23
C ILE A 212 16.07 21.75 -16.04
N PHE A 213 16.92 22.57 -16.66
CA PHE A 213 16.81 24.03 -16.61
C PHE A 213 16.54 24.58 -18.00
N PHE A 214 15.56 25.46 -18.12
CA PHE A 214 15.24 26.19 -19.33
C PHE A 214 15.21 27.69 -18.99
N GLU A 215 16.00 28.50 -19.70
CA GLU A 215 16.12 29.95 -19.46
C GLU A 215 16.45 30.35 -18.00
N GLY A 216 17.14 29.46 -17.26
CA GLY A 216 17.53 29.68 -15.87
C GLY A 216 16.51 29.22 -14.83
N GLU A 217 15.34 28.71 -15.26
CA GLU A 217 14.32 28.15 -14.37
C GLU A 217 14.30 26.62 -14.45
N GLU A 218 14.07 25.96 -13.31
CA GLU A 218 13.92 24.51 -13.27
C GLU A 218 12.55 24.12 -13.84
N VAL A 219 12.55 23.30 -14.89
CA VAL A 219 11.35 22.76 -15.53
C VAL A 219 11.21 21.27 -15.23
N GLY A 220 9.96 20.79 -15.13
CA GLY A 220 9.68 19.40 -14.80
C GLY A 220 10.11 19.01 -13.38
N LYS A 221 10.01 19.97 -12.45
CA LYS A 221 10.38 19.80 -11.04
C LYS A 221 9.68 18.58 -10.45
N ALA A 222 10.46 17.76 -9.74
CA ALA A 222 9.94 16.61 -9.04
C ALA A 222 8.99 17.04 -7.91
N GLY A 223 7.92 16.27 -7.72
CA GLY A 223 6.87 16.57 -6.76
C GLY A 223 6.43 15.31 -6.04
N CYS A 224 5.86 15.48 -4.85
CA CYS A 224 5.22 14.42 -4.10
C CYS A 224 3.80 14.82 -3.74
N GLU A 225 2.89 13.87 -3.84
CA GLU A 225 1.50 14.01 -3.43
C GLU A 225 1.06 12.78 -2.66
N SER A 226 -0.01 12.89 -1.88
CA SER A 226 -0.61 11.72 -1.26
C SER A 226 -1.55 11.01 -2.23
N ASP A 227 -1.39 9.69 -2.36
CA ASP A 227 -2.30 8.85 -3.14
C ASP A 227 -3.26 8.03 -2.24
N ILE A 228 -2.91 7.85 -0.97
CA ILE A 228 -3.74 7.19 0.05
C ILE A 228 -3.60 7.92 1.37
N ASP A 229 -4.73 8.24 1.99
CA ASP A 229 -4.82 8.77 3.35
C ASP A 229 -5.60 7.80 4.25
N ASN A 230 -4.92 7.23 5.24
CA ASN A 230 -5.52 6.47 6.33
C ASN A 230 -5.59 7.39 7.55
N GLY A 231 -6.68 8.15 7.66
CA GLY A 231 -6.95 9.03 8.78
C GLY A 231 -8.19 8.60 9.56
N THR A 232 -8.53 9.40 10.57
CA THR A 232 -9.78 9.30 11.30
C THR A 232 -10.94 9.90 10.53
N THR A 233 -12.17 9.43 10.77
CA THR A 233 -13.38 10.01 10.15
C THR A 233 -13.91 11.24 10.88
N HIS A 234 -13.37 11.54 12.07
CA HIS A 234 -13.72 12.68 12.91
C HIS A 234 -12.44 13.35 13.42
N TYR A 235 -12.56 14.62 13.81
CA TYR A 235 -11.45 15.36 14.41
C TYR A 235 -11.08 14.77 15.77
N VAL A 236 -9.79 14.55 15.96
CA VAL A 236 -9.20 14.11 17.21
C VAL A 236 -8.68 15.30 18.00
N ASP A 237 -8.50 15.10 19.29
CA ASP A 237 -7.87 16.09 20.18
C ASP A 237 -6.54 16.61 19.59
N ASP A 238 -6.31 17.91 19.78
CA ASP A 238 -5.18 18.55 19.16
C ASP A 238 -3.82 18.08 19.69
N SER A 239 -3.78 17.53 20.90
CA SER A 239 -2.58 16.99 21.51
C SER A 239 -2.14 15.66 20.90
N LEU A 240 -2.98 15.00 20.09
CA LEU A 240 -2.64 13.71 19.50
C LEU A 240 -1.55 13.86 18.43
N PRO A 241 -0.36 13.23 18.59
CA PRO A 241 0.70 13.33 17.61
C PRO A 241 0.25 12.86 16.23
N GLN A 242 0.46 13.71 15.23
CA GLN A 242 0.12 13.45 13.82
C GLN A 242 -1.35 13.05 13.59
N LYS A 243 -2.25 13.38 14.53
CA LYS A 243 -3.70 13.18 14.43
C LYS A 243 -4.14 11.76 14.02
N ALA A 244 -3.33 10.75 14.34
CA ALA A 244 -3.55 9.37 13.90
C ALA A 244 -3.80 9.23 12.39
N LYS A 245 -3.00 9.95 11.58
CA LYS A 245 -3.02 9.90 10.12
C LYS A 245 -1.77 9.22 9.59
N TRP A 246 -1.94 8.32 8.65
CA TRP A 246 -0.86 7.75 7.83
C TRP A 246 -1.16 8.02 6.36
N SER A 247 -0.21 8.60 5.66
CA SER A 247 -0.36 8.95 4.25
C SER A 247 0.67 8.20 3.43
N ARG A 248 0.21 7.51 2.39
CA ARG A 248 1.11 7.06 1.34
C ARG A 248 1.34 8.22 0.39
N VAL A 249 2.61 8.52 0.21
CA VAL A 249 3.12 9.59 -0.63
C VAL A 249 3.70 8.96 -1.87
N VAL A 250 3.33 9.47 -3.03
CA VAL A 250 3.92 9.12 -4.32
C VAL A 250 4.69 10.33 -4.81
N CYS A 251 5.97 10.13 -5.09
CA CYS A 251 6.83 11.12 -5.70
C CYS A 251 7.07 10.76 -7.17
N SER A 252 6.83 11.72 -8.05
CA SER A 252 7.05 11.62 -9.48
C SER A 252 8.19 12.56 -9.90
N PHE A 253 8.92 12.13 -10.92
CA PHE A 253 10.04 12.87 -11.49
C PHE A 253 9.77 13.07 -12.98
N PRO A 254 9.05 14.14 -13.39
CA PRO A 254 8.67 14.35 -14.79
C PRO A 254 9.85 14.31 -15.77
N SER A 255 11.01 14.76 -15.30
CA SER A 255 12.28 14.81 -16.02
C SER A 255 13.11 13.51 -15.96
N VAL A 256 12.58 12.44 -15.37
CA VAL A 256 13.20 11.12 -15.27
C VAL A 256 12.28 10.05 -15.88
N ARG A 257 12.82 9.22 -16.77
CA ARG A 257 12.10 8.12 -17.41
C ARG A 257 12.81 6.80 -17.21
N GLY A 258 12.05 5.70 -17.23
CA GLY A 258 12.65 4.36 -17.21
C GLY A 258 13.56 4.14 -18.41
N TRP A 259 13.04 4.41 -19.61
CA TRP A 259 13.72 4.32 -20.90
C TRP A 259 12.96 5.15 -21.94
N ASP A 260 13.52 5.22 -23.15
CA ASP A 260 12.84 5.72 -24.34
C ASP A 260 13.00 4.73 -25.49
N LYS A 261 11.89 4.11 -25.90
CA LYS A 261 11.80 3.19 -27.05
C LYS A 261 10.94 3.75 -28.18
N THR A 262 10.59 5.04 -28.11
CA THR A 262 9.63 5.66 -29.03
C THR A 262 10.24 6.04 -30.36
N GLY A 263 11.57 6.20 -30.42
CA GLY A 263 12.29 6.68 -31.61
C GLY A 263 12.03 8.16 -31.93
N GLN A 264 11.45 8.92 -31.00
CA GLN A 264 11.21 10.35 -31.15
C GLN A 264 12.44 11.16 -30.75
N GLU A 265 12.68 12.27 -31.45
CA GLU A 265 13.72 13.22 -31.06
C GLU A 265 13.38 13.89 -29.71
N PRO A 266 14.38 14.31 -28.93
CA PRO A 266 14.15 15.03 -27.68
C PRO A 266 13.26 16.26 -27.87
N GLY A 267 12.38 16.52 -26.90
CA GLY A 267 11.51 17.69 -26.91
C GLY A 267 12.27 19.01 -26.75
N MET A 268 11.53 20.12 -26.72
CA MET A 268 12.11 21.47 -26.63
C MET A 268 13.00 21.73 -25.39
N PHE A 269 12.86 20.91 -24.35
CA PHE A 269 13.66 20.98 -23.12
C PHE A 269 14.90 20.08 -23.12
N GLY A 270 15.22 19.46 -24.27
CA GLY A 270 16.31 18.51 -24.41
C GLY A 270 15.98 17.10 -23.92
N PRO A 271 16.98 16.20 -23.87
CA PRO A 271 16.78 14.82 -23.46
C PRO A 271 16.50 14.73 -21.95
N LEU A 272 15.52 13.91 -21.58
CA LEU A 272 15.24 13.59 -20.17
C LEU A 272 16.29 12.61 -19.62
N TYR A 273 16.40 12.53 -18.29
CA TYR A 273 17.27 11.55 -17.65
C TYR A 273 16.67 10.15 -17.78
N LEU A 274 17.38 9.24 -18.44
CA LEU A 274 16.95 7.85 -18.64
C LEU A 274 17.65 6.92 -17.63
N LEU A 275 16.86 6.20 -16.83
CA LEU A 275 17.37 5.24 -15.86
C LEU A 275 18.14 4.10 -16.54
N ALA A 276 17.58 3.49 -17.59
CA ALA A 276 18.19 2.37 -18.32
C ALA A 276 19.55 2.72 -18.97
N ALA A 277 19.75 3.99 -19.35
CA ALA A 277 21.03 4.47 -19.89
C ALA A 277 22.10 4.70 -18.81
N ASN A 278 21.72 4.70 -17.54
CA ASN A 278 22.56 4.98 -16.39
C ASN A 278 22.40 3.88 -15.31
N PRO A 279 22.76 2.62 -15.60
CA PRO A 279 22.59 1.52 -14.66
C PRO A 279 23.50 1.69 -13.44
N GLY A 280 23.00 1.34 -12.27
CA GLY A 280 23.75 1.39 -11.02
C GLY A 280 22.86 1.61 -9.81
N ASP A 281 23.49 2.07 -8.72
CA ASP A 281 22.82 2.34 -7.46
C ASP A 281 22.32 3.78 -7.40
N TYR A 282 21.07 3.93 -6.97
CA TYR A 282 20.38 5.20 -6.82
C TYR A 282 19.98 5.42 -5.37
N GLU A 283 19.92 6.69 -4.98
CA GLU A 283 19.41 7.11 -3.67
C GLU A 283 18.39 8.21 -3.86
N PHE A 284 17.17 7.97 -3.41
CA PHE A 284 16.15 9.00 -3.24
C PHE A 284 16.27 9.61 -1.86
N LYS A 285 16.14 10.93 -1.78
CA LYS A 285 16.06 11.67 -0.51
C LYS A 285 14.86 12.59 -0.51
N LEU A 286 14.21 12.67 0.64
CA LEU A 286 13.09 13.59 0.85
C LEU A 286 13.47 14.63 1.89
N LEU A 287 13.35 15.91 1.54
CA LEU A 287 13.22 16.94 2.57
C LEU A 287 11.74 17.13 2.89
N TRP A 288 11.42 17.11 4.18
CA TRP A 288 10.10 17.46 4.71
C TRP A 288 10.27 18.67 5.63
N ASN A 289 9.61 19.78 5.28
CA ASN A 289 9.80 21.06 5.97
C ASN A 289 11.29 21.48 6.01
N ASN A 290 11.99 21.33 4.88
CA ASN A 290 13.44 21.59 4.73
C ASN A 290 14.39 20.72 5.58
N HIS A 291 13.90 19.65 6.21
CA HIS A 291 14.72 18.70 6.95
C HIS A 291 14.72 17.34 6.27
N LEU A 292 15.88 16.66 6.20
CA LEU A 292 15.97 15.31 5.64
C LEU A 292 15.10 14.35 6.46
N ALA A 293 14.11 13.75 5.81
CA ALA A 293 13.10 12.91 6.45
C ALA A 293 13.12 11.45 5.97
N ARG A 294 13.56 11.22 4.72
CA ARG A 294 13.64 9.87 4.13
C ARG A 294 14.91 9.71 3.31
N SER A 295 15.47 8.50 3.34
CA SER A 295 16.40 7.99 2.32
C SER A 295 15.94 6.62 1.84
N ILE A 296 15.96 6.40 0.53
CA ILE A 296 15.55 5.14 -0.10
C ILE A 296 16.60 4.78 -1.14
N LYS A 297 17.20 3.59 -1.00
CA LYS A 297 18.21 3.09 -1.94
C LYS A 297 17.60 2.00 -2.81
N PHE A 298 17.90 2.06 -4.11
CA PHE A 298 17.41 1.10 -5.08
C PHE A 298 18.39 0.95 -6.25
N LYS A 299 18.22 -0.09 -7.06
CA LYS A 299 19.13 -0.42 -8.15
C LYS A 299 18.42 -0.41 -9.51
N VAL A 300 19.14 0.06 -10.51
CA VAL A 300 18.72 0.10 -11.90
C VAL A 300 19.72 -0.70 -12.74
N GLY A 301 19.23 -1.53 -13.63
CA GLY A 301 20.00 -2.27 -14.62
C GLY A 301 19.75 -1.74 -16.03
N PRO A 302 20.42 -2.30 -17.05
CA PRO A 302 20.26 -1.90 -18.44
C PRO A 302 18.82 -2.01 -18.96
N ASP A 303 18.03 -2.93 -18.39
CA ASP A 303 16.64 -3.18 -18.77
C ASP A 303 15.62 -2.43 -17.89
N GLY A 304 16.07 -1.55 -16.97
CA GLY A 304 15.22 -0.79 -16.07
C GLY A 304 15.43 -1.12 -14.59
N LEU A 305 14.38 -0.97 -13.78
CA LEU A 305 14.46 -1.20 -12.33
C LEU A 305 14.80 -2.67 -12.01
N VAL A 306 15.71 -2.91 -11.07
CA VAL A 306 16.11 -4.25 -10.65
C VAL A 306 15.21 -4.72 -9.50
N ASP A 307 14.50 -5.83 -9.69
CA ASP A 307 13.69 -6.45 -8.64
C ASP A 307 14.59 -7.00 -7.51
N THR A 308 14.22 -6.71 -6.28
CA THR A 308 14.85 -7.26 -5.07
C THR A 308 14.43 -8.71 -4.80
N GLY A 309 13.44 -9.21 -5.53
CA GLY A 309 12.83 -10.53 -5.35
C GLY A 309 11.85 -10.58 -4.18
N ILE A 310 11.76 -9.54 -3.35
CA ILE A 310 10.92 -9.48 -2.15
C ILE A 310 9.44 -9.52 -2.56
N ALA A 311 9.03 -8.74 -3.56
CA ALA A 311 7.64 -8.71 -4.00
C ALA A 311 7.18 -10.09 -4.51
N THR A 312 8.01 -10.74 -5.31
CA THR A 312 7.76 -12.08 -5.86
C THR A 312 7.71 -13.14 -4.75
N ALA A 313 8.70 -13.17 -3.85
CA ALA A 313 8.76 -14.11 -2.72
C ALA A 313 7.54 -14.01 -1.79
N ASN A 314 6.98 -12.81 -1.66
CA ASN A 314 5.84 -12.53 -0.78
C ASN A 314 4.49 -12.53 -1.52
N LYS A 315 4.46 -12.84 -2.82
CA LYS A 315 3.26 -12.79 -3.67
C LYS A 315 2.51 -11.48 -3.48
N LEU A 316 3.22 -10.35 -3.65
CA LEU A 316 2.68 -9.02 -3.41
C LEU A 316 1.42 -8.75 -4.25
N GLY A 317 1.38 -9.28 -5.48
CA GLY A 317 0.27 -9.10 -6.40
C GLY A 317 0.26 -7.75 -7.12
N SER A 318 1.36 -6.98 -7.04
CA SER A 318 1.60 -5.79 -7.86
C SER A 318 2.98 -5.87 -8.52
N ASN A 319 3.22 -5.01 -9.51
CA ASN A 319 4.51 -4.90 -10.23
C ASN A 319 5.51 -3.95 -9.53
N ARG A 320 5.25 -3.61 -8.26
CA ARG A 320 6.09 -2.68 -7.50
C ARG A 320 7.26 -3.41 -6.86
N ILE A 321 8.43 -2.79 -6.92
CA ILE A 321 9.63 -3.30 -6.26
C ILE A 321 9.62 -2.78 -4.82
N ILE A 322 9.66 -3.72 -3.86
CA ILE A 322 9.73 -3.37 -2.45
C ILE A 322 11.18 -2.99 -2.10
N VAL A 323 11.32 -1.83 -1.47
CA VAL A 323 12.60 -1.30 -0.99
C VAL A 323 12.46 -0.85 0.47
N PRO A 324 13.53 -0.93 1.27
CA PRO A 324 13.52 -0.39 2.61
C PRO A 324 13.61 1.14 2.59
N VAL A 325 12.90 1.76 3.52
CA VAL A 325 12.89 3.20 3.73
C VAL A 325 13.62 3.52 5.02
N GLN A 326 14.67 4.32 4.92
CA GLN A 326 15.30 4.90 6.10
C GLN A 326 14.49 6.12 6.53
N ILE A 327 13.94 6.07 7.75
CA ILE A 327 13.20 7.17 8.36
C ILE A 327 14.19 7.99 9.18
N ILE A 328 14.32 9.27 8.84
CA ILE A 328 15.30 10.20 9.40
C ILE A 328 14.54 11.34 10.08
N GLY A 329 15.04 11.80 11.22
CA GLY A 329 14.39 12.86 11.99
C GLY A 329 13.22 12.38 12.86
N ASP A 330 12.36 13.33 13.24
CA ASP A 330 11.27 13.17 14.20
C ASP A 330 9.90 13.61 13.66
N GLN A 331 9.81 13.93 12.36
CA GLN A 331 8.60 14.47 11.75
C GLN A 331 7.41 13.51 11.83
N ASP A 332 7.63 12.19 11.84
CA ASP A 332 6.57 11.18 12.04
C ASP A 332 6.07 11.07 13.49
N GLY A 333 6.73 11.73 14.43
CA GLY A 333 6.52 11.54 15.86
C GLY A 333 6.95 10.16 16.35
N GLN A 334 6.38 9.72 17.48
CA GLN A 334 6.67 8.39 18.04
C GLN A 334 5.87 7.31 17.31
N TRP A 335 6.56 6.28 16.82
CA TRP A 335 5.98 5.16 16.07
C TRP A 335 6.66 3.82 16.41
N ASP A 336 5.97 2.71 16.18
CA ASP A 336 6.49 1.37 16.44
C ASP A 336 7.43 0.89 15.32
N ARG A 337 8.74 1.01 15.57
CA ARG A 337 9.82 0.59 14.66
C ARG A 337 9.85 -0.90 14.34
N MET A 338 9.13 -1.71 15.10
CA MET A 338 9.13 -3.17 15.02
C MET A 338 7.83 -3.73 14.45
N ALA A 339 6.80 -2.89 14.28
CA ALA A 339 5.49 -3.31 13.76
C ALA A 339 5.60 -4.07 12.42
N TRP A 340 6.52 -3.68 11.54
CA TRP A 340 6.72 -4.35 10.25
C TRP A 340 7.05 -5.86 10.37
N LYS A 341 7.64 -6.31 11.49
CA LYS A 341 8.03 -7.71 11.65
C LYS A 341 6.86 -8.66 11.85
N THR A 342 5.79 -8.16 12.45
CA THR A 342 4.64 -8.98 12.87
C THR A 342 3.33 -8.51 12.27
N GLU A 343 3.23 -7.24 11.87
CA GLU A 343 2.00 -6.59 11.45
C GLU A 343 2.01 -6.20 9.96
N ALA A 344 3.17 -6.25 9.28
CA ALA A 344 3.24 -5.87 7.86
C ALA A 344 2.25 -6.67 7.02
N PHE A 345 1.57 -5.96 6.10
CA PHE A 345 0.47 -6.51 5.29
C PHE A 345 -0.56 -7.25 6.14
N TYR A 346 -0.97 -6.62 7.24
CA TYR A 346 -1.98 -7.13 8.16
C TYR A 346 -1.62 -8.52 8.71
N GLY A 347 -0.38 -8.68 9.19
CA GLY A 347 0.10 -9.95 9.75
C GLY A 347 0.64 -10.96 8.73
N ASN A 348 1.03 -10.49 7.54
CA ASN A 348 1.72 -11.27 6.51
C ASN A 348 3.11 -10.65 6.25
N PRO A 349 4.06 -10.77 7.20
CA PRO A 349 5.33 -10.08 7.13
C PRO A 349 6.18 -10.51 5.94
N LEU A 350 7.02 -9.57 5.47
CA LEU A 350 7.85 -9.76 4.28
C LEU A 350 9.04 -10.67 4.56
N THR A 351 9.07 -11.82 3.90
CA THR A 351 10.27 -12.67 3.81
C THR A 351 11.35 -11.96 2.99
N GLY A 352 12.58 -11.94 3.49
CA GLY A 352 13.73 -11.33 2.81
C GLY A 352 13.81 -9.80 2.93
N PHE A 353 12.88 -9.17 3.65
CA PHE A 353 12.92 -7.74 3.90
C PHE A 353 13.70 -7.41 5.16
N THR A 354 14.57 -6.41 5.06
CA THR A 354 15.32 -5.85 6.19
C THR A 354 15.16 -4.34 6.14
N VAL A 355 14.84 -3.74 7.29
CA VAL A 355 14.72 -2.28 7.38
C VAL A 355 16.08 -1.62 7.18
N ALA A 356 16.06 -0.44 6.56
CA ALA A 356 17.23 0.41 6.51
C ALA A 356 17.53 0.91 7.93
N GLN A 357 18.80 0.85 8.32
CA GLN A 357 19.27 1.33 9.62
C GLN A 357 19.43 2.84 9.64
#